data_AF-R2XNN6-F1
#
_entry.id   AF-R2XNN6-F1
#
_cell.length_a   1.000
_cell.length_b   1.000
_cell.length_c   1.000
_cell.angle_alpha   90.00
_cell.angle_beta   90.00
_cell.angle_gamma   90.00
#
_symmetry.space_group_name_H-M   'P 1'
#
loop_
_entity.id
_entity.type
_entity.pdbx_description
1 polymer ?
#
loop_
_entity_poly.entity_id
_entity_poly.type
_entity_poly.pdbx_seq_one_letter_code
_entity_poly.pdbx_strand_id
1 'polypeptide(L)' 'MRRMLEKLEKAGYEQASLAVQKENAAKNMYLRLGFESCDENEEEFIMVYRFG' A
#
# COMPACT_ATOMS: atom_id res chain seq x y z
N MET A 1 1.13 5.06 9.19
CA MET A 1 1.63 4.11 8.18
C MET A 1 3.15 3.94 8.21
N ARG A 2 3.97 5.00 8.11
CA ARG A 2 5.45 4.85 8.06
C ARG A 2 6.06 3.98 9.17
N ARG A 3 5.71 4.25 10.44
CA ARG A 3 6.12 3.40 11.58
C ARG A 3 5.68 1.94 11.49
N MET A 4 4.58 1.67 10.78
CA MET A 4 4.11 0.29 10.56
C MET A 4 4.99 -0.36 9.48
N LEU A 5 5.23 0.33 8.36
CA LEU A 5 6.14 -0.14 7.30
C LEU A 5 7.54 -0.42 7.84
N GLU A 6 8.11 0.50 8.63
CA GLU A 6 9.41 0.32 9.30
C GLU A 6 9.46 -0.93 10.20
N LYS A 7 8.33 -1.28 10.85
CA LYS A 7 8.25 -2.48 11.67
C LYS A 7 8.20 -3.74 10.83
N LEU A 8 7.48 -3.73 9.71
CA LEU A 8 7.41 -4.86 8.78
C LEU A 8 8.76 -5.11 8.11
N GLU A 9 9.41 -4.05 7.63
CA GLU A 9 10.75 -4.12 7.05
C GLU A 9 11.76 -4.74 8.04
N LYS A 10 11.80 -4.24 9.28
CA LYS A 10 12.66 -4.79 10.34
C LYS A 10 12.33 -6.23 10.74
N ALA A 11 11.10 -6.67 10.52
CA ALA A 11 10.68 -8.05 10.75
C ALA A 11 10.99 -8.98 9.58
N GLY A 12 11.54 -8.46 8.47
CA GLY A 12 11.95 -9.26 7.31
C GLY A 12 10.82 -9.58 6.34
N TYR A 13 9.72 -8.84 6.36
CA TYR A 13 8.69 -8.97 5.33
C TYR A 13 9.18 -8.38 4.00
N GLU A 14 8.83 -9.03 2.89
CA GLU A 14 9.21 -8.60 1.54
C GLU A 14 8.34 -7.47 1.01
N GLN A 15 7.07 -7.43 1.42
CA GLN A 15 6.10 -6.44 0.97
C GLN A 15 4.94 -6.28 1.95
N ALA A 16 4.18 -5.20 1.79
CA ALA A 16 2.88 -4.97 2.43
C ALA A 16 1.83 -4.65 1.36
N SER A 17 0.59 -5.07 1.55
CA SER A 17 -0.51 -4.75 0.64
C SER A 17 -1.71 -4.16 1.37
N LEU A 18 -2.55 -3.43 0.64
CA LEU A 18 -3.83 -2.89 1.10
C LEU A 18 -4.83 -2.82 -0.04
N ALA A 19 -6.13 -2.88 0.28
CA ALA A 19 -7.21 -2.50 -0.61
C ALA A 19 -7.65 -1.06 -0.30
N VAL A 20 -7.92 -0.26 -1.32
CA VAL A 20 -8.45 1.10 -1.18
C VAL A 20 -9.52 1.36 -2.22
N GLN A 21 -10.68 1.85 -1.78
CA GLN A 21 -11.77 2.23 -2.69
C GLN A 21 -11.32 3.32 -3.69
N LYS A 22 -11.78 3.25 -4.93
CA LYS A 22 -11.41 4.18 -6.01
C LYS A 22 -11.83 5.61 -5.70
N GLU A 23 -12.92 5.76 -4.96
CA GLU A 23 -13.51 7.02 -4.49
C GLU A 23 -12.79 7.56 -3.24
N ASN A 24 -11.99 6.74 -2.57
CA ASN A 24 -11.34 7.14 -1.33
C ASN A 24 -10.16 8.10 -1.60
N ALA A 25 -10.23 9.30 -1.01
CA ALA A 25 -9.20 10.33 -1.11
C ALA A 25 -7.83 9.87 -0.58
N ALA A 26 -7.79 8.84 0.26
CA ALA A 26 -6.56 8.27 0.81
C ALA A 26 -5.68 7.58 -0.25
N LYS A 27 -6.20 7.24 -1.45
CA LYS A 27 -5.38 6.63 -2.51
C LYS A 27 -4.13 7.45 -2.84
N ASN A 28 -4.28 8.79 -2.88
CA ASN A 28 -3.17 9.71 -3.13
C ASN A 28 -2.16 9.75 -1.97
N MET A 29 -2.59 9.44 -0.74
CA MET A 29 -1.67 9.28 0.39
C MET A 29 -0.83 8.02 0.22
N TYR A 30 -1.43 6.89 -0.19
CA TYR A 30 -0.71 5.63 -0.39
C TYR A 30 0.28 5.71 -1.55
N LEU A 31 -0.10 6.32 -2.68
CA LEU A 31 0.81 6.60 -3.79
C LEU A 31 2.02 7.43 -3.33
N ARG A 32 1.80 8.51 -2.56
CA ARG A 32 2.88 9.33 -2.00
C ARG A 32 3.72 8.61 -0.94
N LEU A 33 3.19 7.55 -0.34
CA LEU A 33 3.93 6.69 0.57
C LEU A 33 4.79 5.66 -0.16
N GLY A 34 4.63 5.49 -1.47
CA GLY A 34 5.37 4.52 -2.28
C GLY A 34 4.62 3.21 -2.54
N PHE A 35 3.31 3.16 -2.25
CA PHE A 35 2.47 2.04 -2.70
C PHE A 35 2.15 2.19 -4.18
N GLU A 36 2.07 1.07 -4.89
CA GLU A 36 1.73 0.98 -6.31
C GLU A 36 0.50 0.10 -6.48
N SER A 37 -0.41 0.44 -7.41
CA SER A 37 -1.55 -0.43 -7.72
C SER A 37 -1.07 -1.68 -8.47
N CYS A 38 -1.37 -2.87 -7.96
CA CYS A 38 -1.01 -4.13 -8.60
C CYS A 38 -2.22 -4.89 -9.16
N ASP A 39 -3.43 -4.59 -8.66
CA ASP A 39 -4.69 -5.16 -9.15
C ASP A 39 -5.84 -4.20 -8.85
N GLU A 40 -7.00 -4.43 -9.46
CA GLU A 40 -8.22 -3.69 -9.17
C GLU A 40 -9.49 -4.51 -9.43
N ASN A 41 -10.56 -4.17 -8.73
CA ASN A 41 -11.92 -4.58 -9.08
C ASN A 41 -12.76 -3.35 -9.41
N GLU A 42 -14.09 -3.47 -9.44
CA GLU A 42 -14.98 -2.34 -9.75
C GLU A 42 -14.90 -1.21 -8.71
N GLU A 43 -14.67 -1.54 -7.44
CA GLU A 43 -14.76 -0.61 -6.31
C GLU A 43 -13.39 -0.24 -5.70
N GLU A 44 -12.37 -1.10 -5.81
CA GLU A 44 -11.11 -0.98 -5.07
C GLU A 44 -9.87 -1.20 -5.93
N PHE A 45 -8.78 -0.51 -5.57
CA PHE A 45 -7.41 -0.86 -5.95
C PHE A 45 -6.79 -1.76 -4.90
N ILE A 46 -6.12 -2.83 -5.32
CA ILE A 46 -5.14 -3.52 -4.48
C ILE A 46 -3.78 -2.86 -4.73
N MET A 47 -3.19 -2.33 -3.67
CA MET A 47 -1.91 -1.63 -3.72
C MET A 47 -0.84 -2.38 -2.92
N VAL A 48 0.41 -2.34 -3.40
CA VAL A 48 1.56 -3.01 -2.80
C VAL A 48 2.69 -2.02 -2.55
N TYR A 49 3.32 -2.13 -1.39
CA TYR A 49 4.59 -1.50 -1.04
C TYR A 49 5.65 -2.61 -0.94
N ARG A 50 6.74 -2.50 -1.70
CA ARG A 50 7.86 -3.45 -1.67
C ARG A 50 8.96 -2.89 -0.79
N PHE A 51 9.44 -3.68 0.16
CA PHE A 51 10.62 -3.32 0.94
C PHE A 51 11.88 -3.54 0.08
N GLY A 52 12.87 -2.66 0.21
CA GLY A 52 14.09 -2.64 -0.58
C GLY A 52 15.25 -3.39 0.04
#